data_AF-A0A251XES6-F1
#
_entry.id   AF-A0A251XES6-F1
#
_cell.length_a   1.000
_cell.length_b   1.000
_cell.length_c   1.000
_cell.angle_alpha   90.00
_cell.angle_beta   90.00
_cell.angle_gamma   90.00
#
_symmetry.space_group_name_H-M   'P 1'
#
loop_
_entity.id
_entity.type
_entity.pdbx_description
1 polymer ?
#
loop_
_entity_poly.entity_id
_entity_poly.type
_entity_poly.pdbx_seq_one_letter_code
_entity_poly.pdbx_strand_id
1 'polypeptide(L)'
;MDGRRQRAGRRVLRGSALRRPDCYDRVRNPGARAWFLADATDLLSFTADYLALLDRHDVPWQELRSRTPGRIVYADPVQVIAVPHTVDDWPFR
;
A
#
# COMPACT_ATOMS: atom_id res chain seq x y z
N MET A 1 36.89 -14.33 -27.99
CA MET A 1 35.67 -15.07 -27.63
C MET A 1 35.23 -14.60 -26.25
N ASP A 2 34.06 -13.98 -26.23
CA ASP A 2 33.51 -13.13 -25.15
C ASP A 2 33.01 -13.99 -23.98
N GLY A 3 33.42 -13.64 -22.76
CA GLY A 3 33.17 -14.39 -21.52
C GLY A 3 32.46 -13.54 -20.49
N ARG A 4 31.34 -12.88 -20.85
CA ARG A 4 30.48 -12.18 -19.88
C ARG A 4 29.80 -13.17 -18.95
N ARG A 5 30.34 -13.34 -17.75
CA ARG A 5 29.56 -13.79 -16.59
C ARG A 5 29.16 -12.56 -15.79
N GLN A 6 28.03 -11.97 -16.18
CA GLN A 6 27.35 -10.97 -15.36
C GLN A 6 26.84 -11.68 -14.10
N ARG A 7 27.53 -11.47 -12.97
CA ARG A 7 27.03 -11.88 -11.66
C ARG A 7 25.86 -10.96 -11.32
N ALA A 8 24.67 -11.55 -11.20
CA ALA A 8 23.47 -10.90 -10.71
C ALA A 8 23.79 -10.20 -9.39
N GLY A 9 23.78 -8.87 -9.42
CA GLY A 9 23.87 -8.04 -8.23
C GLY A 9 22.67 -8.35 -7.34
N ARG A 10 22.90 -9.13 -6.29
CA ARG A 10 21.96 -9.29 -5.18
C ARG A 10 21.80 -7.90 -4.56
N ARG A 11 20.78 -7.15 -5.02
CA ARG A 11 20.42 -5.86 -4.47
C ARG A 11 19.95 -6.12 -3.05
N VAL A 12 20.89 -6.02 -2.11
CA VAL A 12 20.56 -5.91 -0.71
C VAL A 12 19.67 -4.69 -0.60
N LEU A 13 18.38 -4.90 -0.31
CA LEU A 13 17.44 -3.85 0.03
C LEU A 13 17.87 -3.28 1.40
N ARG A 14 18.99 -2.55 1.43
CA ARG A 14 19.39 -1.70 2.57
C ARG A 14 18.52 -0.46 2.49
N GLY A 15 17.35 -0.56 3.10
CA GLY A 15 16.59 0.58 3.58
C GLY A 15 15.97 0.13 4.89
N SER A 16 16.40 0.71 6.01
CA SER A 16 15.64 0.66 7.24
C SER A 16 14.26 1.23 6.91
N ALA A 17 13.29 0.38 6.58
CA ALA A 17 11.90 0.80 6.54
C ALA A 17 11.62 1.24 7.98
N LEU A 18 11.58 2.55 8.21
CA LEU A 18 11.20 3.11 9.48
C LEU A 18 9.83 2.54 9.79
N ARG A 19 9.76 1.47 10.59
CA ARG A 19 8.51 0.93 11.10
C ARG A 19 7.88 2.09 11.84
N ARG A 20 6.77 2.60 11.29
CA ARG A 20 5.90 3.57 11.92
C ARG A 20 4.65 2.84 12.42
N PRO A 21 4.75 1.92 13.41
CA PRO A 21 3.59 1.19 13.89
C PRO A 21 2.54 2.12 14.51
N ASP A 22 2.96 3.32 14.94
CA ASP A 22 2.12 4.38 15.46
C ASP A 22 1.07 4.88 14.44
N CYS A 23 1.26 4.69 13.13
CA CYS A 23 0.25 5.06 12.15
C CYS A 23 -1.03 4.20 12.24
N TYR A 24 -0.96 3.03 12.89
CA TYR A 24 -2.11 2.15 13.16
C TYR A 24 -2.57 2.16 14.63
N ASP A 25 -2.06 3.08 15.44
CA ASP A 25 -2.55 3.26 16.81
C ASP A 25 -4.06 3.55 16.79
N ARG A 26 -4.87 2.68 17.40
CA ARG A 26 -6.33 2.73 17.32
C ARG A 26 -6.94 3.91 18.08
N VAL A 27 -6.24 4.46 19.06
CA VAL A 27 -6.70 5.62 19.83
C VAL A 27 -6.39 6.91 19.07
N ARG A 28 -5.20 7.00 18.46
CA ARG A 28 -4.75 8.20 17.72
C ARG A 28 -5.29 8.25 16.30
N ASN A 29 -5.38 7.10 15.64
CA ASN A 29 -5.70 6.92 14.23
C ASN A 29 -6.82 5.87 14.06
N PRO A 30 -8.03 6.12 14.59
CA PRO A 30 -9.12 5.16 14.55
C PRO A 30 -9.49 4.81 13.10
N GLY A 31 -9.50 3.51 12.79
CA GLY A 31 -9.88 3.05 11.45
C GLY A 31 -8.86 3.32 10.35
N ALA A 32 -7.60 3.64 10.68
CA ALA A 32 -6.52 3.81 9.71
C ALA A 32 -6.42 2.62 8.73
N ARG A 33 -6.33 2.91 7.44
CA ARG A 33 -6.22 1.92 6.35
C ARG A 33 -5.08 2.28 5.41
N ALA A 34 -4.40 1.25 4.92
CA ALA A 34 -3.41 1.40 3.86
C ALA A 34 -4.08 1.54 2.50
N TRP A 35 -3.51 2.41 1.66
CA TRP A 35 -3.88 2.62 0.27
C TRP A 35 -2.61 2.63 -0.57
N PHE A 36 -2.58 1.88 -1.67
CA PHE A 36 -1.55 2.05 -2.68
C PHE A 36 -1.80 3.32 -3.47
N LEU A 37 -0.72 4.01 -3.84
CA LEU A 37 -0.80 5.05 -4.84
C LEU A 37 -1.10 4.43 -6.21
N ALA A 38 -1.84 5.14 -7.05
CA ALA A 38 -2.24 4.63 -8.37
C ALA A 38 -1.05 4.38 -9.31
N ASP A 39 0.09 5.02 -9.06
CA ASP A 39 1.35 4.86 -9.80
C ASP A 39 2.28 3.79 -9.19
N ALA A 40 1.88 3.10 -8.12
CA ALA A 40 2.59 1.96 -7.55
C ALA A 40 2.40 0.67 -8.39
N THR A 41 2.63 0.76 -9.70
CA THR A 41 2.26 -0.25 -10.70
C THR A 41 2.85 -1.63 -10.42
N ASP A 42 4.08 -1.70 -9.92
CA ASP A 42 4.75 -2.97 -9.62
C ASP A 42 4.05 -3.71 -8.49
N LEU A 43 3.63 -2.99 -7.43
CA LEU A 43 2.92 -3.57 -6.30
C LEU A 43 1.48 -3.92 -6.66
N LEU A 44 0.80 -3.06 -7.41
CA LEU A 44 -0.55 -3.34 -7.91
C LEU A 44 -0.56 -4.57 -8.83
N SER A 45 0.45 -4.72 -9.69
CA SER A 45 0.59 -5.91 -10.54
C SER A 45 0.78 -7.17 -9.68
N PHE A 46 1.60 -7.09 -8.64
CA PHE A 46 1.80 -8.19 -7.70
C PHE A 46 0.51 -8.59 -6.95
N THR A 47 -0.39 -7.64 -6.67
CA THR A 47 -1.67 -7.98 -6.03
C THR A 47 -2.57 -8.85 -6.89
N ALA A 48 -2.46 -8.81 -8.22
CA ALA A 48 -3.31 -9.60 -9.13
C ALA A 48 -3.19 -11.11 -8.86
N ASP A 49 -1.98 -11.61 -8.57
CA ASP A 49 -1.75 -13.03 -8.26
C ASP A 49 -2.43 -13.45 -6.95
N TYR A 50 -2.51 -12.56 -5.96
CA TYR A 50 -3.24 -12.84 -4.71
C TYR A 50 -4.74 -12.81 -4.89
N LEU A 51 -5.26 -11.88 -5.71
CA LEU A 51 -6.69 -11.84 -6.00
C LEU A 51 -7.14 -13.11 -6.72
N ALA A 52 -6.33 -13.62 -7.65
CA ALA A 52 -6.58 -14.92 -8.29
C ALA A 52 -6.60 -16.10 -7.29
N LEU A 53 -5.80 -16.02 -6.21
CA LEU A 53 -5.87 -16.99 -5.12
C LEU A 53 -7.18 -16.86 -4.32
N LEU A 54 -7.63 -15.64 -4.03
CA LEU A 54 -8.91 -15.40 -3.35
C LEU A 54 -10.08 -15.93 -4.19
N ASP A 55 -10.08 -15.65 -5.49
CA ASP A 55 -11.10 -16.14 -6.42
C ASP A 55 -11.15 -17.68 -6.46
N ARG A 56 -9.99 -18.36 -6.45
CA ARG A 56 -9.91 -19.83 -6.42
C ARG A 56 -10.59 -20.45 -5.19
N HIS A 57 -10.61 -19.71 -4.09
CA HIS A 57 -11.17 -20.16 -2.82
C HIS A 57 -12.54 -19.53 -2.53
N ASP A 58 -13.18 -18.93 -3.54
CA ASP A 58 -14.47 -18.24 -3.43
C ASP A 58 -14.50 -17.19 -2.30
N VAL A 59 -13.36 -16.53 -2.05
CA VAL A 59 -13.26 -15.46 -1.06
C VAL A 59 -13.57 -14.13 -1.73
N PRO A 60 -14.68 -13.46 -1.38
CA PRO A 60 -15.09 -12.22 -2.05
C PRO A 60 -14.14 -11.07 -1.73
N TRP A 61 -13.86 -10.24 -2.73
CA TRP A 61 -13.08 -9.01 -2.59
C TRP A 61 -13.67 -7.91 -3.46
N GLN A 62 -13.29 -6.66 -3.17
CA GLN A 62 -13.66 -5.49 -3.97
C GLN A 62 -12.47 -4.54 -4.08
N GLU A 63 -12.28 -3.93 -5.26
CA GLU A 63 -11.36 -2.82 -5.43
C GLU A 63 -12.04 -1.50 -5.05
N LEU A 64 -11.38 -0.73 -4.19
CA LEU A 64 -11.79 0.64 -3.88
C LEU A 64 -10.74 1.62 -4.43
N ARG A 65 -11.21 2.63 -5.16
CA ARG A 65 -10.38 3.76 -5.62
C ARG A 65 -10.92 5.06 -5.03
N SER A 66 -10.04 5.90 -4.50
CA SER A 66 -10.43 7.19 -3.92
C SER A 66 -9.35 8.23 -4.14
N ARG A 67 -9.77 9.47 -4.42
CA ARG A 67 -8.89 10.66 -4.38
C ARG A 67 -8.88 11.32 -3.00
N THR A 68 -9.77 10.88 -2.11
CA THR A 68 -9.95 11.40 -0.74
C THR A 68 -10.03 10.22 0.22
N PRO A 69 -8.92 9.49 0.43
CA PRO A 69 -8.89 8.30 1.30
C PRO A 69 -9.06 8.63 2.80
N GLY A 70 -9.00 9.91 3.16
CA GLY A 70 -9.05 10.39 4.54
C GLY A 70 -7.90 11.33 4.89
N ARG A 71 -7.71 11.58 6.19
CA ARG A 71 -6.54 12.29 6.73
C ARG A 71 -5.32 11.38 6.67
N ILE A 72 -4.31 11.76 5.89
CA ILE A 72 -3.07 11.00 5.75
C ILE A 72 -2.24 11.12 7.04
N VAL A 73 -1.83 9.97 7.60
CA VAL A 73 -1.01 9.88 8.83
C VAL A 73 0.37 9.26 8.56
N TYR A 74 0.56 8.68 7.38
CA TYR A 74 1.84 8.19 6.88
C TYR A 74 1.81 8.20 5.35
N ALA A 75 2.96 8.49 4.74
CA ALA A 75 3.16 8.40 3.30
C ALA A 75 4.58 7.89 3.02
N ASP A 76 4.69 7.08 1.98
CA ASP A 76 5.94 6.68 1.35
C ASP A 76 5.76 6.74 -0.18
N PRO A 77 6.78 6.41 -0.98
CA PRO A 77 6.70 6.52 -2.44
C PRO A 77 5.65 5.63 -3.13
N VAL A 78 5.03 4.67 -2.43
CA VAL A 78 4.12 3.69 -3.05
C VAL A 78 2.78 3.54 -2.30
N GLN A 79 2.68 4.03 -1.07
CA GLN A 79 1.44 3.93 -0.29
C GLN A 79 1.25 5.12 0.66
N VAL A 80 0.00 5.27 1.10
CA VAL A 80 -0.38 6.15 2.21
C VAL A 80 -1.20 5.37 3.24
N ILE A 81 -1.08 5.74 4.50
CA ILE A 81 -2.02 5.32 5.55
C ILE A 81 -2.94 6.50 5.84
N ALA A 82 -4.24 6.29 5.72
CA ALA A 82 -5.25 7.32 5.90
C ALA A 82 -6.27 6.91 6.96
N VAL A 83 -6.63 7.87 7.82
CA VAL A 83 -7.77 7.80 8.74
C VAL A 83 -9.01 8.28 7.99
N PRO A 84 -10.08 7.48 7.86
CA PRO A 84 -11.26 7.85 7.10
C PRO A 84 -11.90 9.13 7.65
N HIS A 85 -12.48 9.94 6.76
CA HIS A 85 -13.27 11.10 7.17
C HIS A 85 -14.46 10.64 8.03
N THR A 86 -14.73 11.37 9.10
CA THR A 86 -16.04 11.33 9.75
C THR A 86 -17.03 12.18 8.95
N VAL A 87 -18.31 12.07 9.26
CA VAL A 87 -19.36 12.92 8.65
C VAL A 87 -19.05 14.42 8.87
N ASP A 88 -18.48 14.76 10.02
CA ASP A 88 -18.16 16.14 10.37
C ASP A 88 -16.94 16.69 9.62
N ASP A 89 -16.00 15.81 9.24
CA ASP A 89 -14.74 16.16 8.57
C ASP A 89 -14.81 16.04 7.04
N TRP A 90 -16.02 15.92 6.47
CA TRP A 90 -16.18 15.69 5.03
C TRP A 90 -15.83 16.93 4.21
N PRO A 91 -14.86 16.86 3.28
CA PRO A 91 -14.26 18.04 2.65
C PRO A 91 -15.13 18.70 1.56
N PHE A 92 -16.31 18.15 1.28
CA PHE A 92 -17.23 18.63 0.23
C PHE A 92 -18.56 19.14 0.79
N ARG A 93 -18.56 19.54 2.06
CA ARG A 93 -19.72 20.17 2.68
C ARG A 93 -19.93 21.59 2.16
#